data_AF-A0ABD7TW27-F1
#
_entry.id   AF-A0ABD7TW27-F1
#
_cell.length_a   1.000
_cell.length_b   1.000
_cell.length_c   1.000
_cell.angle_alpha   90.00
_cell.angle_beta   90.00
_cell.angle_gamma   90.00
#
_symmetry.space_group_name_H-M   'P 1'
#
loop_
_entity.id
_entity.type
_entity.pdbx_description
1 polymer ?
#
loop_
_entity_poly.entity_id
_entity_poly.type
_entity_poly.pdbx_seq_one_letter_code
_entity_poly.pdbx_strand_id
1 'polypeptide(L)' 'MNLEAQLQELKLDYVRLQGDLEKRESLGQHIDPLIKQMESIEHKISEVRLKMEQDRSPQSHQSSHQ' A
#
# COMPACT_ATOMS: atom_id res chain seq x y z
N MET A 1 15.38 -5.64 -6.65
CA MET A 1 14.84 -4.66 -5.69
C MET A 1 14.22 -5.44 -4.53
N ASN A 2 14.57 -5.15 -3.28
CA ASN A 2 14.07 -5.88 -2.10
C ASN A 2 12.59 -5.51 -1.86
N LEU A 3 11.72 -6.49 -1.61
CA LEU A 3 10.28 -6.26 -1.32
C LEU A 3 10.09 -5.45 -0.03
N GLU A 4 10.98 -5.59 0.96
CA GLU A 4 11.01 -4.80 2.18
C GLU A 4 11.29 -3.32 1.89
N ALA A 5 12.23 -3.04 0.98
CA ALA A 5 12.54 -1.67 0.56
C ALA A 5 11.32 -1.04 -0.13
N GLN A 6 10.68 -1.76 -1.06
CA GLN A 6 9.45 -1.31 -1.72
C GLN A 6 8.32 -1.06 -0.72
N LEU A 7 8.14 -1.95 0.27
CA LEU A 7 7.14 -1.78 1.32
C LEU A 7 7.42 -0.54 2.17
N GLN A 8 8.69 -0.26 2.47
CA GLN A 8 9.10 0.92 3.22
C GLN A 8 8.85 2.21 2.42
N GLU A 9 9.17 2.22 1.13
CA GLU A 9 8.88 3.34 0.22
C GLU A 9 7.38 3.62 0.16
N LEU A 10 6.56 2.59 -0.07
CA LEU A 10 5.10 2.74 -0.11
C LEU A 10 4.52 3.30 1.20
N LYS A 11 5.04 2.86 2.36
CA LYS A 11 4.63 3.41 3.66
C LYS A 11 5.01 4.88 3.81
N LEU A 12 6.21 5.27 3.36
CA LEU A 12 6.66 6.66 3.41
C LEU A 12 5.80 7.55 2.51
N ASP A 13 5.48 7.08 1.30
CA ASP A 13 4.59 7.80 0.38
C ASP A 13 3.17 7.93 0.94
N TYR A 14 2.65 6.89 1.59
CA TYR A 14 1.35 6.95 2.27
C TYR A 14 1.32 8.05 3.34
N VAL A 15 2.31 8.09 4.24
CA VAL A 15 2.40 9.10 5.31
C VAL A 15 2.55 10.51 4.74
N ARG A 16 3.31 10.69 3.65
CA ARG A 16 3.42 11.98 2.97
C ARG A 16 2.08 12.42 2.39
N LEU A 17 1.39 11.52 1.69
CA LEU A 17 0.07 11.78 1.12
C LEU A 17 -0.97 12.14 2.18
N GLN A 18 -0.91 11.54 3.36
CA GLN A 18 -1.75 11.94 4.50
C GLN A 18 -1.51 13.40 4.90
N GLY A 19 -0.25 13.82 5.05
CA GLY A 19 0.06 15.21 5.37
C GLY A 19 -0.37 16.19 4.27
N ASP A 20 -0.22 15.81 3.00
CA ASP A 20 -0.73 16.59 1.87
C ASP A 20 -2.27 16.64 1.84
N LEU A 21 -2.93 15.54 2.22
CA LEU A 21 -4.39 15.46 2.34
C LEU A 21 -4.89 16.44 3.40
N GLU A 22 -4.35 16.37 4.62
CA GLU A 22 -4.71 17.26 5.73
C GLU A 22 -4.50 18.73 5.35
N LYS A 23 -3.38 19.04 4.67
CA LYS A 23 -3.09 20.39 4.20
C LYS A 23 -4.10 20.85 3.15
N ARG A 24 -4.44 20.00 2.17
CA ARG A 24 -5.42 20.34 1.12
C ARG A 24 -6.83 20.49 1.67
N GLU A 25 -7.22 19.62 2.58
CA GLU A 25 -8.50 19.71 3.29
C GLU A 25 -8.60 21.01 4.09
N SER A 26 -7.53 21.38 4.81
CA SER A 26 -7.43 22.65 5.55
C SER A 26 -7.56 23.89 4.64
N LEU A 27 -7.16 23.77 3.37
CA LEU A 27 -7.27 24.82 2.35
C LEU A 27 -8.61 24.76 1.58
N GLY A 28 -9.51 23.83 1.93
CA GLY A 28 -10.78 23.62 1.24
C GLY A 28 -10.64 23.14 -0.21
N GLN A 29 -9.51 22.50 -0.54
CA GLN A 29 -9.22 22.02 -1.89
C GLN A 29 -9.80 20.63 -2.12
N HIS A 30 -9.95 20.25 -3.39
CA HIS A 30 -10.42 18.91 -3.76
C HIS A 30 -9.41 17.84 -3.34
N ILE A 31 -9.86 16.93 -2.46
CA ILE A 31 -9.06 15.85 -1.88
C ILE A 31 -9.32 14.46 -2.49
N ASP A 32 -10.42 14.29 -3.23
CA ASP A 32 -10.76 13.06 -3.99
C ASP A 32 -9.56 12.38 -4.70
N PRO A 33 -8.72 13.11 -5.47
CA PRO A 33 -7.58 12.48 -6.14
C PRO A 33 -6.50 12.00 -5.18
N LEU A 34 -6.35 12.61 -4.00
CA LEU A 34 -5.39 12.17 -2.98
C LEU A 34 -5.89 10.93 -2.25
N ILE A 35 -7.19 10.88 -1.93
CA ILE A 35 -7.82 9.70 -1.33
C ILE A 35 -7.63 8.48 -2.26
N LYS A 36 -7.95 8.62 -3.55
CA LYS A 36 -7.75 7.52 -4.52
C LYS A 36 -6.29 7.06 -4.62
N GLN A 37 -5.34 7.98 -4.48
CA GLN A 37 -3.92 7.65 -4.46
C GLN A 37 -3.53 6.91 -3.18
N MET A 38 -4.05 7.32 -2.03
CA MET A 38 -3.85 6.62 -0.76
C MET A 38 -4.40 5.20 -0.82
N GLU A 39 -5.63 5.00 -1.32
CA GLU A 39 -6.23 3.68 -1.51
C GLU A 39 -5.37 2.79 -2.43
N SER A 40 -4.82 3.36 -3.50
CA SER A 40 -3.92 2.63 -4.40
C SER A 40 -2.63 2.20 -3.70
N ILE A 41 -2.07 3.06 -2.83
CA ILE A 41 -0.88 2.71 -2.05
C ILE A 41 -1.19 1.62 -1.03
N GLU A 42 -2.35 1.66 -0.37
CA GLU A 42 -2.78 0.59 0.56
C GLU A 42 -2.94 -0.76 -0.15
N HIS A 43 -3.50 -0.76 -1.36
CA HIS A 43 -3.59 -1.97 -2.18
C HIS A 43 -2.19 -2.51 -2.50
N LYS A 44 -1.27 -1.64 -2.95
CA LYS A 44 0.12 -2.04 -3.26
C LYS A 44 0.86 -2.57 -2.04
N ILE A 45 0.68 -1.95 -0.86
CA ILE A 45 1.25 -2.42 0.40
C ILE A 45 0.77 -3.85 0.70
N SER A 46 -0.53 -4.10 0.54
CA SER A 46 -1.11 -5.43 0.76
C SER A 46 -0.56 -6.46 -0.23
N GLU A 47 -0.45 -6.11 -1.51
CA GLU A 47 0.14 -6.99 -2.52
C GLU A 47 1.61 -7.31 -2.24
N VAL A 48 2.41 -6.33 -1.82
CA VAL A 48 3.83 -6.54 -1.48
C VAL A 48 3.94 -7.46 -0.27
N ARG A 49 3.11 -7.27 0.77
CA ARG A 49 3.07 -8.17 1.93
C ARG A 49 2.71 -9.59 1.55
N LEU A 50 1.69 -9.77 0.70
CA LEU A 50 1.30 -11.09 0.21
C LEU A 50 2.45 -11.76 -0.55
N LYS A 51 3.13 -11.02 -1.44
CA LYS A 51 4.31 -11.54 -2.16
C LYS A 51 5.44 -11.93 -1.20
N MET A 52 5.69 -11.13 -0.17
CA MET A 52 6.69 -11.47 0.85
C MET A 52 6.33 -12.74 1.63
N GLU A 53 5.05 -12.93 1.96
CA GLU A 53 4.57 -14.13 2.63
C GLU A 53 4.67 -15.37 1.75
N GLN A 54 4.33 -15.24 0.46
CA GLN A 54 4.50 -16.29 -0.55
C GLN A 54 5.96 -16.66 -0.76
N ASP A 55 6.87 -15.67 -0.83
CA ASP A 55 8.30 -15.89 -1.00
C ASP A 55 8.93 -16.57 0.23
N ARG A 56 8.47 -16.20 1.43
CA ARG A 56 8.92 -16.79 2.71
C ARG A 56 8.37 -18.19 2.97
N SER A 57 7.32 -18.62 2.27
CA SER A 57 6.63 -19.88 2.51
C SER A 57 6.81 -20.83 1.32
N PRO A 58 7.76 -21.78 1.35
CA PRO A 58 7.96 -22.65 0.19
C PRO A 58 6.80 -23.63 -0.12
N GLN A 59 5.85 -23.89 0.78
CA GLN A 59 4.76 -24.84 0.51
C GLN A 59 3.49 -24.59 1.35
N SER A 60 2.43 -24.11 0.71
CA SER A 60 1.03 -24.37 1.13
C SER A 60 0.00 -23.90 0.08
N HIS A 61 0.27 -24.09 -1.22
CA HIS A 61 -0.79 -24.20 -2.23
C HIS A 61 -1.20 -25.66 -2.37
N GLN A 62 -1.71 -26.23 -1.29
CA GLN A 62 -2.57 -27.41 -1.39
C GLN A 62 -3.80 -27.17 -0.53
N SER A 63 -4.95 -27.18 -1.21
CA SER A 63 -6.31 -27.42 -0.73
C SER A 63 -7.27 -26.23 -0.83
N SER A 64 -8.37 -26.52 -1.54
CA SER A 64 -9.66 -25.81 -1.62
C SER A 64 -9.76 -24.83 -2.80
N HIS A 65 -10.39 -25.20 -3.92
CA HIS A 65 -11.76 -25.70 -3.96
C HIS A 65 -11.97 -26.94 -4.84
N GLN A 66 -12.67 -27.91 -4.24
CA GLN A 66 -13.53 -28.90 -4.88
C GLN A 66 -14.83 -28.24 -5.33
#